data_AF-A0A955HWQ1-F1
#
_entry.id   AF-A0A955HWQ1-F1
#
_cell.length_a   1.000
_cell.length_b   1.000
_cell.length_c   1.000
_cell.angle_alpha   90.00
_cell.angle_beta   90.00
_cell.angle_gamma   90.00
#
_symmetry.space_group_name_H-M   'P 1'
#
loop_
_entity.id
_entity.type
_entity.pdbx_description
1 polymer ?
#
loop_
_entity_poly.entity_id
_entity_poly.type
_entity_poly.pdbx_seq_one_letter_code
_entity_poly.pdbx_strand_id
1 'polypeptide(L)'
;MADYLFKQYLDNDEVIEAVIHRHPIVFGRNALPILGIGFFLPVFLWYLFPEMWPLLSLWILVSGIRMVREFMIWYHDAILITNMSLIDVYWHGFFDRSSTRLEYNMMEGVTTEIRGLRRVLLNYGTVSVQRGGGTNPLVLNDAINPRRAERKIMEYQEHFLKDQQIKDSETLKALLTQMVRQHHGKTDEKPQPSTKTKNTR
;
A
#
# COMPACT_ATOMS: atom_id res chain seq x y z
N MET A 1 12.21 10.17 -5.55
CA MET A 1 11.65 11.40 -4.91
C MET A 1 10.37 11.08 -4.14
N ALA A 2 9.50 10.19 -4.64
CA ALA A 2 8.39 9.62 -3.87
C ALA A 2 8.88 8.89 -2.59
N ASP A 3 10.04 8.23 -2.67
CA ASP A 3 10.61 7.39 -1.60
C ASP A 3 10.83 8.12 -0.27
N TYR A 4 11.08 9.43 -0.30
CA TYR A 4 11.32 10.21 0.93
C TYR A 4 10.02 10.58 1.66
N LEU A 5 8.92 10.81 0.92
CA LEU A 5 7.63 11.23 1.50
C LEU A 5 6.88 10.08 2.16
N PHE A 6 7.10 8.86 1.67
CA PHE A 6 6.40 7.67 2.15
C PHE A 6 7.20 6.87 3.18
N LYS A 7 8.48 7.20 3.42
CA LYS A 7 9.36 6.52 4.38
C LYS A 7 8.78 6.44 5.80
N GLN A 8 7.94 7.40 6.19
CA GLN A 8 7.25 7.38 7.49
C GLN A 8 6.24 6.23 7.66
N TYR A 9 5.81 5.60 6.56
CA TYR A 9 4.84 4.51 6.55
C TYR A 9 5.50 3.13 6.38
N LEU A 10 6.83 3.08 6.22
CA LEU A 10 7.58 1.85 6.03
C LEU A 10 8.22 1.40 7.34
N ASP A 11 8.23 0.09 7.59
CA ASP A 11 9.09 -0.48 8.63
C ASP A 11 10.57 -0.43 8.19
N ASN A 12 11.50 -0.53 9.15
CA ASN A 12 12.93 -0.20 8.96
C ASN A 12 13.65 -0.93 7.80
N ASP A 13 13.09 -2.04 7.29
CA ASP A 13 13.64 -2.87 6.21
C ASP A 13 12.71 -3.00 4.97
N GLU A 14 11.64 -2.23 4.89
CA GLU A 14 10.68 -2.27 3.79
C GLU A 14 11.13 -1.33 2.64
N VAL A 15 11.00 -1.74 1.38
CA VAL A 15 11.38 -0.93 0.20
C VAL A 15 10.16 -0.74 -0.70
N ILE A 16 9.93 0.49 -1.14
CA ILE A 16 8.86 0.81 -2.11
C ILE A 16 9.35 0.46 -3.51
N GLU A 17 8.70 -0.50 -4.14
CA GLU A 17 9.00 -0.94 -5.50
C GLU A 17 8.14 -0.20 -6.54
N ALA A 18 6.90 0.14 -6.18
CA ALA A 18 6.03 0.92 -7.05
C ALA A 18 5.00 1.74 -6.28
N VAL A 19 4.64 2.91 -6.85
CA VAL A 19 3.54 3.74 -6.34
C VAL A 19 2.47 3.87 -7.42
N ILE A 20 1.25 3.48 -7.09
CA ILE A 20 0.07 3.66 -7.96
C ILE A 20 -0.71 4.85 -7.44
N HIS A 21 -0.71 5.93 -8.22
CA HIS A 21 -1.45 7.14 -7.91
C HIS A 21 -2.86 7.11 -8.50
N ARG A 22 -3.73 7.93 -7.92
CA ARG A 22 -5.07 8.20 -8.45
C ARG A 22 -5.02 9.05 -9.73
N HIS A 23 -5.98 8.85 -10.63
CA HIS A 23 -5.99 9.52 -11.93
C HIS A 23 -6.17 11.05 -11.79
N PRO A 24 -5.38 11.90 -12.49
CA PRO A 24 -5.44 13.37 -12.38
C PRO A 24 -6.78 13.98 -12.81
N ILE A 25 -7.54 13.28 -13.66
CA ILE A 25 -8.88 13.73 -14.07
C ILE A 25 -9.87 13.81 -12.92
N VAL A 26 -9.64 13.05 -11.85
CA VAL A 26 -10.48 13.08 -10.65
C VAL A 26 -10.30 14.41 -9.95
N PHE A 27 -9.04 14.86 -9.81
CA PHE A 27 -8.72 16.19 -9.31
C PHE A 27 -9.34 17.26 -10.21
N GLY A 28 -9.16 17.15 -11.54
CA GLY A 28 -9.76 18.10 -12.49
C GLY A 28 -11.29 18.23 -12.37
N ARG A 29 -12.00 17.11 -12.22
CA ARG A 29 -13.46 17.09 -12.03
C ARG A 29 -13.89 17.81 -10.75
N ASN A 30 -13.16 17.62 -9.65
CA ASN A 30 -13.48 18.25 -8.37
C ASN A 30 -12.98 19.71 -8.30
N ALA A 31 -11.91 20.05 -9.01
CA ALA A 31 -11.35 21.39 -9.09
C ALA A 31 -12.17 22.33 -9.99
N LEU A 32 -12.82 21.81 -11.05
CA LEU A 32 -13.61 22.61 -11.98
C LEU A 32 -14.70 23.49 -11.31
N PRO A 33 -15.57 22.95 -10.42
CA PRO A 33 -16.54 23.80 -9.72
C PRO A 33 -15.89 24.77 -8.73
N ILE A 34 -14.73 24.43 -8.15
CA ILE A 34 -13.99 25.32 -7.26
C ILE A 34 -13.41 26.50 -8.05
N LEU A 35 -12.87 26.26 -9.24
CA LEU A 35 -12.38 27.31 -10.13
C LEU A 35 -13.51 28.20 -10.63
N GLY A 36 -14.65 27.63 -11.03
CA GLY A 36 -15.81 28.40 -11.48
C GLY A 36 -16.49 29.17 -10.34
N ILE A 37 -17.12 28.45 -9.40
CA ILE A 37 -17.91 29.07 -8.35
C ILE A 37 -17.03 29.74 -7.29
N GLY A 38 -15.86 29.17 -7.00
CA GLY A 38 -14.96 29.66 -5.96
C GLY A 38 -14.06 30.82 -6.39
N PHE A 39 -13.67 30.91 -7.67
CA PHE A 39 -12.81 32.00 -8.16
C PHE A 39 -13.49 32.89 -9.20
N PHE A 40 -14.16 32.34 -10.20
CA PHE A 40 -14.78 33.15 -11.26
C PHE A 40 -15.97 33.98 -10.75
N LEU A 41 -16.87 33.38 -9.96
CA LEU A 41 -18.03 34.09 -9.42
C LEU A 41 -17.69 35.28 -8.50
N PRO A 42 -16.79 35.18 -7.51
CA PRO A 42 -16.44 36.34 -6.68
C PRO A 42 -15.68 37.43 -7.46
N VAL A 43 -14.86 37.07 -8.45
CA VAL A 43 -14.21 38.05 -9.34
C VAL A 43 -15.24 38.77 -10.20
N PHE A 44 -16.23 38.05 -10.72
CA PHE A 44 -17.35 38.64 -11.46
C PHE A 44 -18.21 39.56 -10.58
N LEU A 45 -18.49 39.16 -9.35
CA LEU A 45 -19.21 39.99 -8.38
C LEU A 45 -18.41 41.22 -7.95
N TRP A 46 -17.08 41.12 -7.90
CA TRP A 46 -16.22 42.27 -7.62
C TRP A 46 -16.31 43.34 -8.73
N TYR A 47 -16.44 42.91 -9.98
CA TYR A 47 -16.66 43.81 -11.12
C TYR A 47 -18.02 44.55 -11.04
N LEU A 48 -19.07 43.89 -10.53
CA LEU A 48 -20.41 44.47 -10.39
C LEU A 48 -20.60 45.31 -9.11
N PHE A 49 -20.01 44.89 -8.00
CA PHE A 49 -20.19 45.47 -6.65
C PHE A 49 -18.84 45.59 -5.92
N PRO A 50 -17.99 46.57 -6.28
CA PRO A 50 -16.64 46.70 -5.72
C PRO A 50 -16.63 47.02 -4.21
N GLU A 51 -17.70 47.59 -3.66
CA GLU A 51 -17.82 47.91 -2.23
C GLU A 51 -17.82 46.67 -1.33
N MET A 52 -18.18 45.48 -1.86
CA MET A 52 -18.20 44.22 -1.12
C MET A 52 -16.84 43.49 -1.08
N TRP A 53 -15.74 44.16 -1.41
CA TRP A 53 -14.41 43.56 -1.50
C TRP A 53 -13.95 42.74 -0.26
N PRO A 54 -14.30 43.07 1.01
CA PRO A 54 -13.86 42.27 2.15
C PRO A 54 -14.54 40.88 2.18
N LEU A 55 -15.81 40.81 1.77
CA LEU A 55 -16.55 39.56 1.73
C LEU A 55 -16.07 38.69 0.55
N LEU A 56 -15.79 39.31 -0.59
CA LEU A 56 -15.30 38.62 -1.79
C LEU A 56 -13.86 38.09 -1.59
N SER A 57 -13.00 38.83 -0.90
CA SER A 57 -11.65 38.36 -0.57
C SER A 57 -11.68 37.16 0.37
N LEU A 58 -12.57 37.16 1.37
CA LEU A 58 -12.78 36.01 2.25
C LEU A 58 -13.30 34.78 1.48
N TRP A 59 -14.23 34.97 0.53
CA TRP A 59 -14.71 33.89 -0.33
C TRP A 59 -13.58 33.26 -1.14
N ILE A 60 -12.76 34.08 -1.80
CA ILE A 60 -11.62 33.61 -2.59
C ILE A 60 -10.63 32.85 -1.71
N LEU A 61 -10.35 33.36 -0.49
CA LEU A 61 -9.47 32.71 0.47
C LEU A 61 -10.00 31.31 0.87
N VAL A 62 -11.28 31.20 1.21
CA VAL A 62 -11.92 29.90 1.54
C VAL A 62 -11.85 28.94 0.35
N SER A 63 -12.07 29.45 -0.87
CA SER A 63 -11.99 28.65 -2.09
C SER A 63 -10.57 28.15 -2.38
N GLY A 64 -9.57 28.99 -2.13
CA GLY A 64 -8.16 28.61 -2.19
C GLY A 64 -7.80 27.50 -1.20
N ILE A 65 -8.24 27.62 0.06
CA ILE A 65 -8.03 26.58 1.08
C ILE A 65 -8.67 25.26 0.64
N ARG A 66 -9.90 25.30 0.11
CA ARG A 66 -10.57 24.10 -0.43
C ARG A 66 -9.79 23.49 -1.61
N MET A 67 -9.26 24.31 -2.50
CA MET A 67 -8.48 23.82 -3.65
C MET A 67 -7.19 23.13 -3.21
N VAL A 68 -6.47 23.72 -2.26
CA VAL A 68 -5.27 23.10 -1.68
C VAL A 68 -5.61 21.80 -0.98
N ARG A 69 -6.73 21.73 -0.25
CA ARG A 69 -7.21 20.49 0.39
C ARG A 69 -7.43 19.38 -0.63
N GLU A 70 -8.17 19.65 -1.70
CA GLU A 70 -8.45 18.65 -2.74
C GLU A 70 -7.17 18.21 -3.46
N PHE A 71 -6.23 19.12 -3.67
CA PHE A 71 -4.93 18.79 -4.24
C PHE A 71 -4.14 17.86 -3.33
N MET A 72 -4.08 18.16 -2.03
CA MET A 72 -3.38 17.31 -1.04
C MET A 72 -4.00 15.93 -0.94
N ILE A 73 -5.33 15.83 -0.92
CA ILE A 73 -6.03 14.54 -0.90
C ILE A 73 -5.65 13.76 -2.16
N TRP A 74 -5.78 14.35 -3.35
CA TRP A 74 -5.43 13.66 -4.59
C TRP A 74 -3.96 13.24 -4.67
N TYR A 75 -3.05 14.08 -4.17
CA TYR A 75 -1.61 13.80 -4.20
C TYR A 75 -1.20 12.67 -3.24
N HIS A 76 -1.81 12.61 -2.06
CA HIS A 76 -1.50 11.60 -1.04
C HIS A 76 -2.31 10.30 -1.16
N ASP A 77 -3.42 10.31 -1.90
CA ASP A 77 -4.26 9.13 -2.19
C ASP A 77 -3.55 8.21 -3.21
N ALA A 78 -2.78 7.26 -2.68
CA ALA A 78 -1.95 6.34 -3.45
C ALA A 78 -1.80 4.98 -2.75
N ILE A 79 -1.73 3.92 -3.57
CA ILE A 79 -1.28 2.60 -3.11
C ILE A 79 0.23 2.50 -3.31
N LEU A 80 0.92 2.20 -2.22
CA LEU A 80 2.32 1.83 -2.20
C LEU A 80 2.42 0.31 -2.30
N ILE A 81 3.18 -0.15 -3.29
CA ILE A 81 3.58 -1.55 -3.44
C ILE A 81 4.98 -1.67 -2.87
N THR A 82 5.12 -2.46 -1.81
CA THR A 82 6.42 -2.76 -1.21
C THR A 82 6.84 -4.20 -1.48
N ASN A 83 8.04 -4.57 -1.03
CA ASN A 83 8.55 -5.94 -1.07
C ASN A 83 7.80 -6.92 -0.13
N MET A 84 7.08 -6.43 0.88
CA MET A 84 6.43 -7.28 1.89
C MET A 84 4.91 -7.11 1.96
N SER A 85 4.41 -5.92 1.59
CA SER A 85 3.00 -5.58 1.75
C SER A 85 2.50 -4.55 0.73
N LEU A 86 1.18 -4.40 0.65
CA LEU A 86 0.52 -3.27 0.03
C LEU A 86 0.11 -2.29 1.13
N ILE A 87 0.44 -1.02 0.96
CA ILE A 87 0.07 0.05 1.90
C ILE A 87 -0.80 1.05 1.15
N ASP A 88 -2.06 1.15 1.53
CA ASP A 88 -2.97 2.19 1.05
C ASP A 88 -2.89 3.40 1.97
N VAL A 89 -2.52 4.55 1.42
CA VAL A 89 -2.42 5.81 2.16
C VAL A 89 -3.60 6.68 1.76
N TYR A 90 -4.46 6.96 2.74
CA TYR A 90 -5.67 7.76 2.53
C TYR A 90 -5.73 8.96 3.48
N TRP A 91 -6.04 10.14 2.94
CA TRP A 91 -6.19 11.38 3.72
C TRP A 91 -7.65 11.83 3.74
N HIS A 92 -8.29 11.77 4.91
CA HIS A 92 -9.68 12.23 5.11
C HIS A 92 -9.78 13.75 5.32
N GLY A 93 -8.66 14.46 5.52
CA GLY A 93 -8.65 15.93 5.67
C GLY A 93 -7.27 16.52 5.95
N PHE A 94 -7.24 17.69 6.58
CA PHE A 94 -5.98 18.38 6.92
C PHE A 94 -5.19 17.67 8.04
N PHE A 95 -5.89 16.97 8.94
CA PHE A 95 -5.30 16.33 10.12
C PHE A 95 -5.72 14.88 10.32
N ASP A 96 -6.53 14.33 9.40
CA ASP A 96 -7.01 12.95 9.47
C ASP A 96 -6.33 12.14 8.36
N ARG A 97 -5.46 11.23 8.78
CA ARG A 97 -4.63 10.39 7.92
C ARG A 97 -4.84 8.95 8.35
N SER A 98 -5.17 8.09 7.40
CA SER A 98 -5.30 6.66 7.59
C SER A 98 -4.33 5.94 6.65
N SER A 99 -3.66 4.93 7.18
CA SER A 99 -2.82 4.03 6.39
C SER A 99 -3.24 2.60 6.66
N THR A 100 -3.68 1.89 5.62
CA THR A 100 -4.08 0.49 5.73
C THR A 100 -3.01 -0.38 5.10
N ARG A 101 -2.38 -1.24 5.90
CA ARG A 101 -1.40 -2.22 5.44
C ARG A 101 -2.08 -3.56 5.19
N LEU A 102 -1.76 -4.21 4.06
CA LEU A 102 -2.22 -5.53 3.65
C LEU A 102 -1.02 -6.37 3.22
N GLU A 103 -0.70 -7.41 3.97
CA GLU A 103 0.39 -8.34 3.64
C GLU A 103 0.01 -9.25 2.45
N TYR A 104 0.99 -9.65 1.66
CA TYR A 104 0.80 -10.50 0.47
C TYR A 104 0.29 -11.92 0.81
N ASN A 105 0.60 -12.43 2.00
CA ASN A 105 0.13 -13.72 2.52
C ASN A 105 -1.39 -13.73 2.81
N MET A 106 -1.96 -12.57 3.16
CA MET A 106 -3.38 -12.38 3.49
C MET A 106 -4.18 -11.93 2.27
N MET A 107 -3.53 -11.70 1.12
CA MET A 107 -4.23 -11.36 -0.11
C MET A 107 -4.88 -12.60 -0.74
N GLU A 108 -6.20 -12.56 -0.91
CA GLU A 108 -6.93 -13.61 -1.65
C GLU A 108 -6.96 -13.34 -3.15
N GLY A 109 -7.10 -12.07 -3.54
CA GLY A 109 -7.20 -11.70 -4.94
C GLY A 109 -7.34 -10.21 -5.16
N VAL A 110 -7.12 -9.80 -6.41
CA VAL A 110 -7.31 -8.43 -6.87
C VAL A 110 -8.43 -8.44 -7.90
N THR A 111 -9.35 -7.49 -7.77
CA THR A 111 -10.45 -7.28 -8.72
C THR A 111 -10.35 -5.86 -9.29
N THR A 112 -10.52 -5.73 -10.59
CA THR A 112 -10.58 -4.43 -11.26
C THR A 112 -11.94 -4.20 -11.90
N GLU A 113 -12.48 -3.01 -11.65
CA GLU A 113 -13.79 -2.63 -12.15
C GLU A 113 -13.74 -1.28 -12.88
N ILE A 114 -14.17 -1.29 -14.13
CA ILE A 114 -14.25 -0.08 -14.97
C ILE A 114 -15.71 0.10 -15.39
N ARG A 115 -16.43 0.99 -14.70
CA ARG A 115 -17.84 1.31 -15.01
C ARG A 115 -18.00 2.60 -15.82
N GLY A 116 -18.55 2.47 -17.03
CA GLY A 116 -19.03 3.58 -17.86
C GLY A 116 -18.07 4.05 -18.96
N LEU A 117 -18.63 4.64 -20.03
CA LEU A 117 -17.93 4.98 -21.27
C LEU A 117 -16.71 5.88 -21.05
N ARG A 118 -16.86 6.93 -20.24
CA ARG A 118 -15.76 7.88 -19.92
C ARG A 118 -14.58 7.21 -19.23
N ARG A 119 -14.84 6.23 -18.34
CA ARG A 119 -13.80 5.53 -17.58
C ARG A 119 -13.00 4.58 -18.47
N VAL A 120 -13.69 3.93 -19.41
CA VAL A 120 -13.06 3.09 -20.44
C VAL A 120 -12.20 3.93 -21.38
N LEU A 121 -12.72 5.06 -21.87
CA LEU A 121 -11.99 5.92 -22.81
C LEU A 121 -10.72 6.52 -22.20
N LEU A 122 -10.80 6.92 -20.93
CA LEU A 122 -9.69 7.55 -20.20
C LEU A 122 -8.86 6.54 -19.39
N ASN A 123 -9.17 5.25 -19.50
CA ASN A 123 -8.46 4.13 -18.86
C ASN A 123 -8.21 4.29 -17.35
N TYR A 124 -9.24 4.69 -16.59
CA TYR A 124 -9.20 4.72 -15.13
C TYR A 124 -10.36 3.92 -14.53
N GLY A 125 -10.16 3.31 -13.36
CA GLY A 125 -11.17 2.45 -12.75
C GLY A 125 -10.90 2.20 -11.27
N THR A 126 -11.69 1.35 -10.66
CA THR A 126 -11.54 0.98 -9.26
C THR A 126 -10.74 -0.33 -9.16
N VAL A 127 -9.75 -0.37 -8.28
CA VAL A 127 -8.98 -1.57 -7.94
C VAL A 127 -9.33 -1.94 -6.52
N SER A 128 -9.83 -3.15 -6.29
CA SER A 128 -10.12 -3.67 -4.96
C SER A 128 -9.30 -4.92 -4.69
N VAL A 129 -8.55 -4.92 -3.60
CA VAL A 129 -7.79 -6.08 -3.12
C VAL A 129 -8.53 -6.71 -1.94
N GLN A 130 -8.86 -7.98 -2.09
CA GLN A 130 -9.58 -8.76 -1.09
C GLN A 130 -8.59 -9.32 -0.05
N ARG A 131 -8.89 -9.12 1.23
CA ARG A 131 -8.16 -9.72 2.35
C ARG A 131 -8.84 -11.03 2.76
N GLY A 132 -8.06 -12.09 2.90
CA GLY A 132 -8.53 -13.35 3.42
C GLY A 132 -8.88 -13.31 4.89
N GLY A 133 -10.08 -13.81 5.20
CA GLY A 133 -10.63 -13.83 6.56
C GLY A 133 -10.95 -12.46 7.16
N GLY A 134 -10.90 -11.36 6.39
CA GLY A 134 -11.13 -10.00 6.86
C GLY A 134 -12.33 -9.30 6.22
N THR A 135 -12.92 -8.33 6.93
CA THR A 135 -14.07 -7.53 6.45
C THR A 135 -13.70 -6.24 5.73
N ASN A 136 -12.43 -5.81 5.77
CA ASN A 136 -11.98 -4.56 5.17
C ASN A 136 -11.13 -4.80 3.91
N PRO A 137 -11.73 -4.75 2.70
CA PRO A 137 -10.97 -4.78 1.46
C PRO A 137 -10.18 -3.48 1.28
N LEU A 138 -9.01 -3.58 0.66
CA LEU A 138 -8.25 -2.40 0.22
C LEU A 138 -8.89 -1.91 -1.08
N VAL A 139 -9.35 -0.65 -1.15
CA VAL A 139 -10.06 -0.16 -2.34
C VAL A 139 -9.50 1.19 -2.78
N LEU A 140 -8.85 1.19 -3.94
CA LEU A 140 -8.41 2.41 -4.61
C LEU A 140 -9.39 2.77 -5.72
N ASN A 141 -10.07 3.91 -5.52
CA ASN A 141 -11.02 4.44 -6.49
C ASN A 141 -10.30 5.28 -7.54
N ASP A 142 -10.70 5.12 -8.81
CA ASP A 142 -10.16 5.89 -9.94
C ASP A 142 -8.63 5.77 -10.11
N ALA A 143 -8.07 4.58 -9.87
CA ALA A 143 -6.68 4.25 -10.12
C ALA A 143 -6.29 4.47 -11.58
N ILE A 144 -5.08 4.97 -11.81
CA ILE A 144 -4.54 5.11 -13.16
C ILE A 144 -4.25 3.74 -13.75
N ASN A 145 -4.87 3.43 -14.90
CA ASN A 145 -4.69 2.16 -15.59
C ASN A 145 -4.86 0.93 -14.66
N PRO A 146 -6.09 0.65 -14.20
CA PRO A 146 -6.36 -0.35 -13.16
C PRO A 146 -5.85 -1.75 -13.54
N ARG A 147 -5.89 -2.12 -14.82
CA ARG A 147 -5.32 -3.40 -15.31
C ARG A 147 -3.82 -3.50 -15.12
N ARG A 148 -3.09 -2.39 -15.30
CA ARG A 148 -1.64 -2.37 -15.07
C ARG A 148 -1.32 -2.42 -13.58
N ALA A 149 -2.13 -1.75 -12.75
CA ALA A 149 -2.03 -1.83 -11.31
C ALA A 149 -2.23 -3.28 -10.82
N GLU A 150 -3.32 -3.93 -11.24
CA GLU A 150 -3.61 -5.33 -10.92
C GLU A 150 -2.47 -6.28 -11.29
N ARG A 151 -1.97 -6.19 -12.54
CA ARG A 151 -0.87 -7.04 -12.98
C ARG A 151 0.39 -6.84 -12.14
N LYS A 152 0.74 -5.60 -11.82
CA LYS A 152 1.89 -5.32 -10.94
C LYS A 152 1.69 -5.93 -9.57
N ILE A 153 0.52 -5.73 -8.95
CA ILE A 153 0.22 -6.26 -7.62
C ILE A 153 0.35 -7.79 -7.61
N MET A 154 -0.22 -8.48 -8.61
CA MET A 154 -0.12 -9.94 -8.73
C MET A 154 1.33 -10.40 -8.94
N GLU A 155 2.11 -9.69 -9.77
CA GLU A 155 3.52 -9.98 -10.02
C GLU A 155 4.37 -9.89 -8.75
N TYR A 156 4.19 -8.84 -7.94
CA TYR A 156 4.89 -8.70 -6.66
C TYR A 156 4.44 -9.74 -5.62
N GLN A 157 3.14 -10.06 -5.58
CA GLN A 157 2.62 -11.13 -4.73
C GLN A 157 3.26 -12.49 -5.08
N GLU A 158 3.34 -12.82 -6.38
CA GLU A 158 3.96 -14.07 -6.85
C GLU A 158 5.45 -14.12 -6.50
N HIS A 159 6.17 -13.01 -6.68
CA HIS A 159 7.59 -12.92 -6.31
C HIS A 159 7.79 -13.16 -4.81
N PHE A 160 6.98 -12.51 -3.97
CA PHE A 160 7.04 -12.67 -2.52
C PHE A 160 6.78 -14.12 -2.08
N LEU A 161 5.76 -14.77 -2.66
CA LEU A 161 5.42 -16.16 -2.34
C LEU A 161 6.52 -17.15 -2.77
N LYS A 162 7.16 -16.92 -3.92
CA LYS A 162 8.31 -17.73 -4.38
C LYS A 162 9.49 -17.61 -3.43
N ASP A 163 9.84 -16.39 -3.03
CA ASP A 163 10.93 -16.13 -2.09
C ASP A 163 10.66 -16.79 -0.72
N GLN A 164 9.40 -16.76 -0.27
CA GLN A 164 8.99 -17.41 0.97
C GLN A 164 9.09 -18.95 0.87
N GLN A 165 8.61 -19.55 -0.22
CA GLN A 165 8.70 -21.00 -0.43
C GLN A 165 10.15 -21.50 -0.49
N ILE A 166 11.05 -20.75 -1.12
CA ILE A 166 12.47 -21.10 -1.17
C ILE A 166 13.05 -21.13 0.25
N LYS A 167 12.83 -20.08 1.05
CA LYS A 167 13.28 -20.00 2.45
C LYS A 167 12.69 -21.10 3.32
N ASP A 168 11.41 -21.41 3.17
CA ASP A 168 10.74 -22.50 3.89
C ASP A 168 11.37 -23.86 3.54
N SER A 169 11.70 -24.09 2.27
CA SER A 169 12.36 -25.33 1.86
C SER A 169 13.77 -25.49 2.42
N GLU A 170 14.53 -24.39 2.54
CA GLU A 170 15.87 -24.39 3.12
C GLU A 170 15.85 -24.62 4.62
N THR A 171 14.94 -23.95 5.33
CA THR A 171 14.74 -24.12 6.78
C THR A 171 14.31 -25.55 7.11
N LEU A 172 13.40 -26.14 6.34
CA LEU A 172 13.00 -27.54 6.52
C LEU A 172 14.18 -28.51 6.35
N LYS A 173 15.03 -28.32 5.33
CA LYS A 173 16.25 -29.13 5.15
C LYS A 173 17.21 -29.00 6.33
N ALA A 174 17.38 -27.78 6.84
CA ALA A 174 18.24 -27.52 8.00
C ALA A 174 17.70 -28.20 9.27
N LEU A 175 16.39 -28.12 9.53
CA LEU A 175 15.74 -28.78 10.67
C LEU A 175 15.83 -30.30 10.58
N LEU A 176 15.61 -30.87 9.39
CA LEU A 176 15.77 -32.31 9.17
C LEU A 176 17.22 -32.75 9.40
N THR A 177 18.19 -31.98 8.89
CA THR A 177 19.62 -32.26 9.11
C THR A 177 19.97 -32.21 10.60
N GLN A 178 19.44 -31.23 11.34
CA GLN A 178 19.65 -31.09 12.78
C GLN A 178 19.01 -32.26 13.55
N MET A 179 17.78 -32.65 13.22
CA MET A 179 17.09 -33.75 13.87
C MET A 179 17.79 -35.10 13.58
N VAL A 180 18.21 -35.35 12.34
CA VAL A 180 18.99 -36.54 11.98
C VAL A 180 20.31 -36.59 12.75
N ARG A 181 21.03 -35.48 12.86
CA ARG A 181 22.24 -35.38 13.69
C ARG A 181 21.96 -35.62 15.17
N GLN A 182 20.86 -35.07 15.69
CA GLN A 182 20.47 -35.23 17.09
C GLN A 182 20.04 -36.67 17.41
N HIS A 183 19.45 -37.38 16.45
CA HIS A 183 19.04 -38.77 16.65
C HIS A 183 20.20 -39.77 16.48
N HIS A 184 21.11 -39.54 15.54
CA HIS A 184 22.32 -40.36 15.40
C HIS A 184 23.38 -40.09 16.48
N GLY A 185 23.50 -38.86 16.98
CA GLY A 185 24.43 -38.52 18.07
C GLY A 185 24.14 -39.22 19.40
N LYS A 186 22.97 -39.85 19.57
CA LYS A 186 22.64 -40.67 20.75
C LYS A 186 22.91 -42.17 20.56
N THR A 187 23.26 -42.62 19.36
CA THR A 187 23.47 -44.07 19.08
C THR A 187 24.95 -44.49 19.15
N ASP A 188 25.88 -43.52 19.24
CA ASP A 188 27.33 -43.78 19.24
C ASP A 188 28.01 -43.74 20.63
N GLU A 189 27.26 -43.64 21.73
CA GLU A 189 27.81 -43.83 23.08
C GLU A 189 27.76 -45.33 23.45
N LYS A 190 28.68 -46.12 22.87
CA LYS A 190 28.93 -47.49 23.32
C LYS A 190 29.56 -47.48 24.73
N PRO A 191 29.06 -48.28 25.69
CA PRO A 191 29.66 -48.38 27.02
C PRO A 191 31.04 -49.02 26.93
N GLN A 192 32.06 -48.36 27.48
CA GLN A 192 33.36 -48.97 27.78
C GLN A 192 33.14 -50.13 28.78
N PRO A 193 33.59 -51.36 28.48
CA PRO A 193 33.56 -52.43 29.45
C PRO A 193 34.64 -52.16 30.51
N SER A 194 34.21 -52.01 31.76
CA SER A 194 35.11 -51.96 32.91
C SER A 194 35.85 -53.28 33.05
N THR A 195 37.15 -53.25 32.77
CA THR A 195 38.05 -54.39 32.97
C THR A 195 38.18 -54.63 34.48
N LYS A 196 37.50 -55.67 34.98
CA LYS A 196 37.78 -56.27 36.29
C LYS A 196 39.25 -56.69 36.32
N THR A 197 40.09 -55.96 37.06
CA THR A 197 41.40 -56.50 37.47
C THR A 197 41.22 -57.24 38.78
N LYS A 198 41.55 -58.52 38.67
CA LYS A 198 41.41 -59.61 39.63
C LYS A 198 42.47 -59.46 40.72
N ASN A 199 42.03 -59.69 41.94
CA ASN A 199 42.84 -59.88 43.13
C ASN A 199 43.86 -61.02 42.91
N THR A 200 45.15 -60.78 43.21
CA THR A 200 46.13 -61.85 43.45
C THR A 200 47.25 -61.36 44.36
N ARG A 201 47.25 -61.94 45.57
CA ARG A 201 48.33 -62.16 46.55
C ARG A 201 49.03 -60.97 47.20
#